data_AF-A0A818B7M7-F1
#
_entry.id   AF-A0A818B7M7-F1
#
_cell.length_a   1.000
_cell.length_b   1.000
_cell.length_c   1.000
_cell.angle_alpha   90.00
_cell.angle_beta   90.00
_cell.angle_gamma   90.00
#
_symmetry.space_group_name_H-M   'P 1'
#
loop_
_entity.id
_entity.type
_entity.pdbx_description
1 polymer ?
#
loop_
_entity_poly.entity_id
_entity_poly.type
_entity_poly.pdbx_seq_one_letter_code
_entity_poly.pdbx_strand_id
1 'polypeptide(L)'
;MQRKLRQANITVGQTDKSKLFFFIDTQDYEEKIKNYMNKTNAYQEITSGICPLADDLHLVMLLLDHLLERNEITNEQYEQMGPNLQTLELAHIYFNL
;
A
#
# COMPACT_ATOMS: atom_id res chain seq x y z
N MET A 1 -19.25 14.35 10.56
CA MET A 1 -19.53 13.59 9.32
C MET A 1 -18.59 12.40 9.13
N GLN A 2 -17.29 12.53 9.42
CA GLN A 2 -16.27 11.48 9.30
C GLN A 2 -16.52 10.20 10.13
N ARG A 3 -17.25 10.28 11.27
CA ARG A 3 -17.49 9.14 12.16
C ARG A 3 -18.54 8.13 11.65
N LYS A 4 -19.40 8.50 10.68
CA LYS A 4 -20.51 7.65 10.19
C LYS A 4 -20.14 6.76 9.00
N LEU A 5 -19.07 7.07 8.26
CA LEU A 5 -18.68 6.31 7.07
C LEU A 5 -17.99 4.97 7.40
N ARG A 6 -17.28 4.89 8.54
CA ARG A 6 -16.67 3.64 9.02
C ARG A 6 -17.68 2.56 9.44
N GLN A 7 -18.94 2.93 9.70
CA GLN A 7 -19.98 1.97 10.10
C GLN A 7 -20.73 1.34 8.91
N ALA A 8 -20.50 1.80 7.68
CA ALA A 8 -21.32 1.43 6.53
C ALA A 8 -20.60 0.56 5.49
N ASN A 9 -19.34 0.17 5.70
CA ASN A 9 -18.51 -0.52 4.68
C ASN A 9 -18.43 0.25 3.34
N ILE A 10 -18.44 1.58 3.38
CA ILE A 10 -18.42 2.42 2.17
C ILE A 10 -17.03 3.03 1.98
N THR A 11 -16.45 2.79 0.81
CA THR A 11 -15.22 3.43 0.32
C THR A 11 -15.58 4.64 -0.55
N VAL A 12 -14.83 5.74 -0.39
CA VAL A 12 -14.97 6.95 -1.22
C VAL A 12 -13.85 6.96 -2.25
N GLY A 13 -14.20 6.83 -3.53
CA GLY A 13 -13.27 6.94 -4.65
C GLY A 13 -13.46 8.26 -5.41
N GLN A 14 -12.41 8.76 -6.03
CA GLN A 14 -12.49 9.89 -6.96
C GLN A 14 -12.18 9.39 -8.38
N THR A 15 -13.01 9.74 -9.36
CA THR A 15 -12.72 9.40 -10.75
C THR A 15 -11.65 10.33 -11.31
N ASP A 16 -10.57 9.76 -11.83
CA ASP A 16 -9.45 10.48 -12.47
C ASP A 16 -9.93 11.41 -13.61
N LYS A 17 -10.88 10.92 -14.43
CA LYS A 17 -11.35 11.64 -15.63
C LYS A 17 -12.38 12.74 -15.37
N SER A 18 -13.12 12.69 -14.25
CA SER A 18 -14.27 13.58 -14.02
C SER A 18 -14.29 14.27 -12.66
N LYS A 19 -13.27 14.02 -11.81
CA LYS A 19 -13.14 14.56 -10.44
C LYS A 19 -14.38 14.35 -9.56
N LEU A 20 -15.27 13.43 -9.93
CA LEU A 20 -16.49 13.12 -9.19
C LEU A 20 -16.17 12.12 -8.10
N PHE A 21 -16.63 12.42 -6.89
CA PHE A 21 -16.59 11.47 -5.79
C PHE A 21 -17.71 10.46 -5.94
N PHE A 22 -17.38 9.18 -5.81
CA PHE A 22 -18.36 8.11 -5.77
C PHE A 22 -18.21 7.32 -4.46
N PHE A 23 -19.36 6.94 -3.92
CA PHE A 23 -19.45 6.03 -2.79
C PHE A 23 -19.63 4.63 -3.38
N ILE A 24 -18.72 3.72 -3.04
CA ILE A 24 -18.80 2.32 -3.44
C ILE A 24 -18.73 1.45 -2.19
N ASP A 25 -19.41 0.32 -2.20
CA ASP A 25 -19.19 -0.67 -1.16
C ASP A 25 -17.72 -1.12 -1.18
N THR A 26 -17.15 -1.37 -0.01
CA THR A 26 -15.73 -1.74 0.13
C THR A 26 -15.46 -3.08 -0.53
N GLN A 27 -16.40 -4.02 -0.45
CA GLN A 27 -16.28 -5.32 -1.10
C GLN A 27 -16.29 -5.17 -2.63
N ASP A 28 -17.21 -4.37 -3.16
CA ASP A 28 -17.29 -4.08 -4.60
C ASP A 28 -16.03 -3.35 -5.10
N TYR A 29 -15.46 -2.47 -4.27
CA TYR A 29 -14.22 -1.78 -4.59
C TYR A 29 -13.04 -2.74 -4.67
N GLU A 30 -12.89 -3.63 -3.68
CA GLU A 30 -11.87 -4.67 -3.67
C GLU A 30 -11.99 -5.61 -4.87
N GLU A 31 -13.21 -6.05 -5.20
CA GLU A 31 -13.45 -6.88 -6.40
C GLU A 31 -13.09 -6.13 -7.68
N LYS A 32 -13.41 -4.84 -7.78
CA LYS A 32 -13.07 -4.02 -8.94
C LYS A 32 -11.55 -3.85 -9.06
N ILE A 33 -10.84 -3.64 -7.96
CA ILE A 33 -9.38 -3.58 -7.95
C ILE A 33 -8.80 -4.93 -8.38
N LYS A 34 -9.25 -6.06 -7.79
CA LYS A 34 -8.81 -7.41 -8.20
C LYS A 34 -9.05 -7.68 -9.69
N ASN A 35 -10.23 -7.33 -10.19
CA ASN A 35 -10.56 -7.48 -11.60
C ASN A 35 -9.70 -6.59 -12.51
N TYR A 36 -9.41 -5.36 -12.08
CA TYR A 36 -8.51 -4.47 -12.81
C TYR A 36 -7.07 -5.02 -12.82
N MET A 37 -6.57 -5.47 -11.67
CA MET A 37 -5.25 -6.11 -11.53
C MET A 37 -5.12 -7.31 -12.46
N ASN A 38 -6.07 -8.25 -12.40
CA ASN A 38 -6.08 -9.46 -13.23
C ASN A 38 -6.14 -9.15 -14.73
N LYS A 39 -6.86 -8.09 -15.13
CA LYS A 39 -6.98 -7.72 -16.55
C LYS A 39 -5.77 -7.02 -17.11
N THR A 40 -5.05 -6.27 -16.28
CA THR A 40 -4.01 -5.34 -16.72
C THR A 40 -2.60 -5.76 -16.31
N ASN A 41 -2.45 -6.80 -15.48
CA ASN A 41 -1.23 -7.10 -14.74
C ASN A 41 -0.70 -5.87 -13.98
N ALA A 42 -1.59 -4.94 -13.60
CA ALA A 42 -1.23 -3.80 -12.80
C ALA A 42 -0.86 -4.27 -11.40
N TYR A 43 0.29 -3.77 -10.92
CA TYR A 43 1.00 -4.18 -9.70
C TYR A 43 1.55 -5.60 -9.80
N GLN A 44 2.80 -5.70 -10.28
CA GLN A 44 3.54 -6.95 -10.30
C GLN A 44 4.07 -7.28 -8.91
N GLU A 45 4.24 -8.57 -8.60
CA GLU A 45 4.78 -9.00 -7.30
C GLU A 45 6.10 -8.31 -7.00
N ILE A 46 6.35 -7.94 -5.74
CA ILE A 46 7.62 -7.31 -5.35
C ILE A 46 8.81 -8.22 -5.68
N THR A 47 8.62 -9.54 -5.57
CA THR A 47 9.58 -10.60 -5.93
C THR A 47 9.91 -10.65 -7.42
N SER A 48 9.08 -10.07 -8.29
CA SER A 48 9.34 -10.02 -9.74
C SER A 48 10.44 -9.02 -10.12
N GLY A 49 10.82 -8.12 -9.22
CA GLY A 49 11.82 -7.07 -9.47
C GLY A 49 11.36 -5.95 -10.42
N ILE A 50 10.12 -6.01 -10.92
CA ILE A 50 9.53 -5.00 -11.82
C ILE A 50 8.66 -4.01 -11.04
N CYS A 51 8.30 -4.35 -9.79
CA CYS A 51 7.53 -3.48 -8.91
C CYS A 51 8.36 -2.24 -8.52
N PRO A 52 7.85 -1.00 -8.70
CA PRO A 52 8.55 0.22 -8.30
C PRO A 52 8.91 0.25 -6.81
N LEU A 53 8.19 -0.53 -6.00
CA LEU A 53 8.37 -0.64 -4.56
C LEU A 53 9.50 -1.63 -4.16
N ALA A 54 10.01 -2.42 -5.10
CA ALA A 54 11.05 -3.41 -4.82
C ALA A 54 12.38 -2.73 -4.42
N ASP A 55 12.73 -1.63 -5.07
CA ASP A 55 13.95 -0.88 -4.77
C ASP A 55 13.86 -0.20 -3.39
N ASP A 56 12.72 0.43 -3.10
CA ASP A 56 12.48 1.07 -1.79
C ASP A 56 12.49 0.04 -0.65
N LEU A 57 11.84 -1.11 -0.85
CA LEU A 57 11.89 -2.21 0.11
C LEU A 57 13.33 -2.65 0.35
N HIS A 58 14.10 -2.84 -0.71
CA HIS A 58 15.50 -3.26 -0.60
C HIS A 58 16.33 -2.26 0.21
N LEU A 59 16.18 -0.96 -0.05
CA LEU A 59 16.89 0.10 0.68
C LEU A 59 16.51 0.15 2.16
N VAL A 60 15.22 -0.02 2.48
CA VAL A 60 14.75 -0.08 3.88
C VAL A 60 15.34 -1.29 4.60
N MET A 61 15.32 -2.47 3.97
CA MET A 61 15.90 -3.68 4.55
C MET A 61 17.40 -3.52 4.80
N LEU A 62 18.15 -2.98 3.82
CA LEU A 62 19.59 -2.71 3.97
C LEU A 62 19.89 -1.75 5.13
N LEU A 63 19.05 -0.72 5.33
CA LEU A 63 19.21 0.20 6.46
C LEU A 63 18.99 -0.53 7.78
N LEU A 64 17.92 -1.32 7.90
CA LEU A 64 17.61 -2.06 9.12
C LEU A 64 18.71 -3.08 9.45
N ASP A 65 19.23 -3.80 8.45
CA ASP A 65 20.36 -4.71 8.60
C ASP A 65 21.58 -3.98 9.16
N HIS A 66 21.92 -2.82 8.58
CA HIS A 66 23.06 -2.02 9.03
C HIS A 66 22.92 -1.53 10.49
N LEU A 67 21.71 -1.12 10.88
CA LEU A 67 21.43 -0.70 12.26
C LEU A 67 21.52 -1.87 13.25
N LEU A 68 21.04 -3.06 12.84
CA LEU A 68 21.10 -4.26 13.65
C LEU A 68 22.57 -4.72 13.85
N GLU A 69 23.36 -4.76 12.79
CA GLU A 69 24.79 -5.12 12.82
C GLU A 69 25.60 -4.22 13.76
N ARG A 70 25.22 -2.95 13.87
CA ARG A 70 25.88 -1.97 14.75
C ARG A 70 25.32 -1.96 16.17
N ASN A 71 24.35 -2.83 16.47
CA ASN A 71 23.61 -2.86 17.73
C ASN A 71 22.92 -1.53 18.08
N GLU A 72 22.52 -0.76 17.07
CA GLU A 72 21.77 0.49 17.24
C GLU A 72 20.26 0.21 17.44
N ILE A 73 19.79 -0.95 16.99
CA ILE A 73 18.44 -1.49 17.23
C ILE A 73 18.50 -2.92 17.76
N THR A 74 17.46 -3.35 18.47
CA THR A 74 17.28 -4.74 18.92
C THR A 74 16.59 -5.58 17.85
N ASN A 75 16.67 -6.91 17.96
CA ASN A 75 15.90 -7.82 17.10
C ASN A 75 14.38 -7.55 17.16
N GLU A 76 13.86 -7.18 18.34
CA GLU A 76 12.44 -6.88 18.49
C GLU A 76 12.06 -5.60 17.71
N GLN A 77 12.91 -4.58 17.74
CA GLN A 77 12.71 -3.36 16.96
C GLN A 77 12.84 -3.63 15.46
N TYR A 78 13.79 -4.47 15.05
CA TYR A 78 13.95 -4.88 13.66
C TYR A 78 12.66 -5.52 13.12
N GLU A 79 12.08 -6.49 13.84
CA GLU A 79 10.82 -7.14 13.45
C GLU A 79 9.62 -6.18 13.41
N GLN A 80 9.57 -5.21 14.33
CA GLN A 80 8.50 -4.20 14.36
C GLN A 80 8.62 -3.16 13.24
N MET A 81 9.84 -2.83 12.83
CA MET A 81 10.13 -1.84 11.78
C MET A 81 10.17 -2.48 10.38
N GLY A 82 10.34 -3.80 10.31
CA GLY A 82 10.35 -4.59 9.10
C GLY A 82 9.07 -4.41 8.27
N PRO A 83 9.18 -4.13 6.95
CA PRO A 83 8.01 -4.02 6.09
C PRO A 83 7.26 -5.35 5.96
N ASN A 84 5.96 -5.37 6.26
CA ASN A 84 5.12 -6.55 6.05
C ASN A 84 4.68 -6.65 4.59
N LEU A 85 5.28 -7.58 3.85
CA LEU A 85 5.01 -7.82 2.42
C LEU A 85 3.54 -8.10 2.07
N GLN A 86 2.75 -8.61 3.02
CA GLN A 86 1.33 -8.91 2.77
C GLN A 86 0.45 -7.65 2.79
N THR A 87 0.92 -6.59 3.44
CA THR A 87 0.19 -5.32 3.61
C THR A 87 0.91 -4.14 2.98
N LEU A 88 2.05 -4.38 2.32
CA LEU A 88 2.90 -3.34 1.78
C LEU A 88 2.29 -2.78 0.50
N GLU A 89 2.06 -1.48 0.48
CA GLU A 89 1.47 -0.76 -0.65
C GLU A 89 2.25 0.53 -0.95
N LEU A 90 2.23 0.94 -2.22
CA LEU A 90 2.75 2.27 -2.60
C LEU A 90 1.91 3.34 -1.92
N ALA A 91 2.57 4.28 -1.24
CA ALA A 91 1.88 5.39 -0.62
C ALA A 91 1.04 6.14 -1.67
N HIS A 92 -0.28 6.16 -1.46
CA HIS A 92 -1.19 6.93 -2.31
C HIS A 92 -0.99 8.43 -2.03
N ILE A 93 -0.09 9.08 -2.78
CA ILE A 93 0.06 10.54 -2.72
C ILE A 93 -1.14 11.16 -3.44
N TYR A 94 -2.15 11.57 -2.68
CA TYR A 94 -3.18 12.48 -3.16
C TYR A 94 -2.59 13.89 -3.20
N PHE A 95 -2.10 14.31 -4.37
CA PHE A 95 -1.79 15.73 -4.58
C PHE A 95 -3.10 16.52 -4.56
N ASN A 96 -3.35 17.23 -3.46
CA ASN A 96 -4.35 18.30 -3.44
C ASN A 96 -3.79 19.46 -4.29
N LEU A 97 -4.24 19.54 -5.54
CA LEU A 97 -4.12 20.71 -6.42
C LEU A 97 -5.43 21.49 -6.42
#